data_AF-A0AAV1NZF6-F1
#
_entry.id   AF-A0AAV1NZF6-F1
#
_cell.length_a   1.000
_cell.length_b   1.000
_cell.length_c   1.000
_cell.angle_alpha   90.00
_cell.angle_beta   90.00
_cell.angle_gamma   90.00
#
_symmetry.space_group_name_H-M   'P 1'
#
loop_
_entity.id
_entity.type
_entity.pdbx_description
1 polymer ?
#
loop_
_entity_poly.entity_id
_entity_poly.type
_entity_poly.pdbx_seq_one_letter_code
_entity_poly.pdbx_strand_id
1 'polypeptide(L)'
;MEYPEDILAVHASSCGDSLEEEAAKGEDMEKSTGGEIKSLDDIIQAIQDAVVTDDVKTFNPLTFNLKAEHGMIEGIETRFFELGTHGRRPMYSLSDLYKGYFRTIGEIVAASLAQGGPALNFLMQWCYHVLCTGSLDIEKLTRSDVGHEYTDLLSSVKVATEVSIKDLTQEILNCGYTGHICCEKKDEIIRAIVLHGNLRLLPMLLQIREGLTLYGLSDIMAKYPDICTPLFVPGLEMKADADFILSVCKAQFSEAGSNKEQVEQTIMTHLQDFLQELEQDEADSGLHLAGCPSLSPRAFLQWITGQGHVPVLQKEKRRFKVNIKFNHDC
;
A
#
# COMPACT_ATOMS: atom_id res chain seq x y z
N MET A 1 -0.73 41.24 27.18
CA MET A 1 0.17 41.16 26.01
C MET A 1 -0.31 39.99 25.22
N GLU A 2 -1.22 40.25 24.28
CA GLU A 2 -1.58 39.29 23.24
C GLU A 2 -0.45 39.35 22.22
N TYR A 3 0.16 38.20 21.93
CA TYR A 3 1.05 38.06 20.79
C TYR A 3 0.18 38.02 19.53
N PRO A 4 0.55 38.72 18.44
CA PRO A 4 -0.12 38.50 17.16
C PRO A 4 0.09 37.03 16.77
N GLU A 5 -1.00 36.30 16.54
CA GLU A 5 -0.93 34.95 15.97
C GLU A 5 -0.56 35.09 14.48
N ASP A 6 0.68 34.74 14.12
CA ASP A 6 1.07 34.62 12.72
C ASP A 6 0.43 33.36 12.14
N ILE A 7 -0.57 33.53 11.27
CA ILE A 7 -1.33 32.42 10.68
C ILE A 7 -0.61 31.90 9.43
N LEU A 8 -0.19 30.64 9.47
CA LEU A 8 0.32 29.92 8.30
C LEU A 8 -0.84 29.50 7.38
N ALA A 9 -0.94 30.12 6.20
CA ALA A 9 -1.89 29.72 5.17
C ALA A 9 -1.23 28.74 4.19
N VAL A 10 -1.47 27.44 4.38
CA VAL A 10 -0.99 26.41 3.46
C VAL A 10 -2.00 26.24 2.33
N HIS A 11 -1.58 26.57 1.09
CA HIS A 11 -2.38 26.35 -0.10
C HIS A 11 -1.74 25.25 -0.95
N ALA A 12 -2.33 24.05 -1.00
CA ALA A 12 -2.01 23.12 -2.07
C ALA A 12 -2.84 23.47 -3.30
N SER A 13 -2.17 23.74 -4.43
CA SER A 13 -2.84 23.61 -5.72
C SER A 13 -2.84 22.11 -6.08
N SER A 14 -4.01 21.50 -6.13
CA SER A 14 -4.18 20.25 -6.86
C SER A 14 -3.83 20.49 -8.34
N CYS A 15 -3.26 19.47 -8.99
CA CYS A 15 -3.07 19.47 -10.43
C CYS A 15 -4.39 19.85 -11.12
N GLY A 16 -4.38 20.91 -11.95
CA GLY A 16 -5.59 21.32 -12.69
C GLY A 16 -5.52 22.61 -13.50
N ASP A 17 -4.63 23.55 -13.21
CA ASP A 17 -4.57 24.79 -14.00
C ASP A 17 -3.61 24.65 -15.18
N SER A 18 -4.18 24.22 -16.31
CA SER A 18 -3.63 24.46 -17.64
C SER A 18 -3.52 25.97 -17.87
N LEU A 19 -2.32 26.51 -17.69
CA LEU A 19 -1.95 27.77 -18.34
C LEU A 19 -1.74 27.47 -19.82
N GLU A 20 -2.77 27.79 -20.61
CA GLU A 20 -2.64 27.92 -22.06
C GLU A 20 -1.72 29.09 -22.43
N GLU A 21 -1.04 28.89 -23.56
CA GLU A 21 -0.23 29.83 -24.36
C GLU A 21 1.13 30.29 -23.81
N GLU A 22 2.21 29.69 -24.33
CA GLU A 22 2.96 30.36 -25.40
C GLU A 22 3.86 29.40 -26.21
N ALA A 23 3.76 29.56 -27.53
CA ALA A 23 4.73 29.27 -28.60
C ALA A 23 5.14 27.81 -28.91
N ALA A 24 4.48 27.29 -29.94
CA ALA A 24 4.90 26.16 -30.75
C ALA A 24 6.37 26.21 -31.20
N LYS A 25 7.12 25.17 -30.87
CA LYS A 25 8.17 24.61 -31.75
C LYS A 25 8.01 23.09 -31.75
N GLY A 26 7.79 22.55 -32.94
CA GLY A 26 7.63 21.13 -33.14
C GLY A 26 8.92 20.40 -32.77
N GLU A 27 8.76 19.38 -31.92
CA GLU A 27 9.69 18.27 -31.82
C GLU A 27 8.91 17.00 -32.13
N ASP A 28 9.52 16.18 -32.96
CA ASP A 28 8.95 15.01 -33.60
C ASP A 28 8.36 14.04 -32.58
N MET A 29 7.11 13.66 -32.83
CA MET A 29 6.40 12.62 -32.11
C MET A 29 6.95 11.26 -32.54
N GLU A 30 8.08 10.85 -31.96
CA GLU A 30 8.55 9.46 -32.03
C GLU A 30 7.57 8.59 -31.22
N LYS A 31 6.70 7.87 -31.94
CA LYS A 31 5.98 6.71 -31.41
C LYS A 31 6.99 5.61 -31.04
N SER A 32 7.54 5.64 -29.84
CA SER A 32 8.35 4.53 -29.31
C SER A 32 7.45 3.39 -28.87
N THR A 33 6.94 2.64 -29.84
CA THR A 33 6.37 1.32 -29.57
C THR A 33 7.53 0.34 -29.36
N GLY A 34 7.85 0.02 -28.09
CA GLY A 34 8.77 -1.07 -27.75
C GLY A 34 10.02 -0.70 -26.93
N GLY A 35 9.91 0.16 -25.91
CA GLY A 35 10.95 0.29 -24.90
C GLY A 35 11.04 -0.96 -24.01
N GLU A 36 12.24 -1.49 -23.79
CA GLU A 36 12.51 -2.53 -22.79
C GLU A 36 12.29 -1.94 -21.39
N ILE A 37 11.33 -2.49 -20.62
CA ILE A 37 11.03 -2.03 -19.26
C ILE A 37 12.24 -2.35 -18.36
N LYS A 38 12.83 -1.32 -17.77
CA LYS A 38 14.02 -1.42 -16.91
C LYS A 38 13.81 -0.85 -15.51
N SER A 39 12.72 -0.12 -15.30
CA SER A 39 12.46 0.61 -14.06
C SER A 39 11.00 0.57 -13.67
N LEU A 40 10.72 0.98 -12.43
CA LEU A 40 9.36 1.14 -11.92
C LEU A 40 8.59 2.23 -12.68
N ASP A 41 9.28 3.29 -13.12
CA ASP A 41 8.66 4.36 -13.91
C ASP A 41 8.17 3.82 -15.26
N ASP A 42 8.91 2.91 -15.90
CA ASP A 42 8.49 2.26 -17.15
C ASP A 42 7.24 1.39 -16.96
N ILE A 43 7.13 0.70 -15.81
CA ILE A 43 5.96 -0.12 -15.45
C ILE A 43 4.71 0.75 -15.36
N ILE A 44 4.78 1.83 -14.57
CA ILE A 44 3.62 2.70 -14.37
C ILE A 44 3.26 3.43 -15.66
N GLN A 45 4.25 3.87 -16.45
CA GLN A 45 4.00 4.47 -17.76
C GLN A 45 3.30 3.48 -18.70
N ALA A 46 3.71 2.21 -18.72
CA ALA A 46 3.04 1.19 -19.53
C ALA A 46 1.57 0.96 -19.11
N ILE A 47 1.28 1.00 -17.81
CA ILE A 47 -0.10 0.92 -17.30
C ILE A 47 -0.90 2.17 -17.71
N GLN A 48 -0.32 3.37 -17.60
CA GLN A 48 -0.94 4.63 -18.01
C GLN A 48 -1.25 4.67 -19.51
N ASP A 49 -0.32 4.22 -20.36
CA ASP A 49 -0.53 4.13 -21.81
C ASP A 49 -1.65 3.14 -22.15
N ALA A 50 -1.81 2.07 -21.36
CA ALA A 50 -2.93 1.13 -21.50
C ALA A 50 -4.28 1.78 -21.17
N VAL A 51 -4.35 2.73 -20.23
CA VAL A 51 -5.60 3.48 -19.94
C VAL A 51 -6.05 4.29 -21.15
N VAL A 52 -5.12 4.93 -21.86
CA VAL A 52 -5.41 5.82 -23.01
C VAL A 52 -5.88 5.04 -24.25
N THR A 53 -5.54 3.74 -24.33
CA THR A 53 -5.81 2.89 -25.49
C THR A 53 -7.04 1.99 -25.32
N ASP A 54 -7.49 1.74 -24.08
CA ASP A 54 -8.59 0.82 -23.76
C ASP A 54 -9.91 1.60 -23.65
N ASP A 55 -10.58 1.85 -24.78
CA ASP A 55 -11.75 2.74 -24.94
C ASP A 55 -13.00 2.40 -24.08
N VAL A 56 -13.03 1.34 -23.23
CA VAL A 56 -14.30 0.91 -22.57
C VAL A 56 -14.19 0.31 -21.14
N LYS A 57 -13.01 0.10 -20.52
CA LYS A 57 -12.98 -0.52 -19.16
C LYS A 57 -12.97 0.51 -18.02
N THR A 58 -14.02 1.33 -17.91
CA THR A 58 -14.20 2.20 -16.75
C THR A 58 -14.62 1.39 -15.52
N PHE A 59 -13.80 1.42 -14.48
CA PHE A 59 -14.08 0.86 -13.16
C PHE A 59 -15.28 1.58 -12.51
N ASN A 60 -16.30 0.84 -12.04
CA ASN A 60 -17.45 1.42 -11.33
C ASN A 60 -17.44 0.98 -9.84
N PRO A 61 -17.04 1.87 -8.91
CA PRO A 61 -16.85 1.52 -7.49
C PRO A 61 -18.14 1.35 -6.69
N LEU A 62 -19.34 1.52 -7.28
CA LEU A 62 -20.62 1.65 -6.56
C LEU A 62 -21.04 0.42 -5.72
N THR A 63 -20.30 -0.69 -5.73
CA THR A 63 -20.58 -1.89 -4.92
C THR A 63 -19.59 -2.14 -3.78
N PHE A 64 -18.51 -1.34 -3.69
CA PHE A 64 -17.45 -1.54 -2.69
C PHE A 64 -17.59 -0.56 -1.52
N ASN A 65 -18.41 -0.92 -0.54
CA ASN A 65 -18.65 -0.09 0.64
C ASN A 65 -17.52 -0.29 1.67
N LEU A 66 -16.52 0.59 1.63
CA LEU A 66 -15.53 0.78 2.69
C LEU A 66 -15.97 1.97 3.55
N LYS A 67 -15.94 1.84 4.89
CA LYS A 67 -16.16 2.98 5.78
C LYS A 67 -15.05 4.01 5.55
N ALA A 68 -15.43 5.23 5.20
CA ALA A 68 -14.57 6.31 4.71
C ALA A 68 -13.70 7.01 5.79
N GLU A 69 -13.20 6.27 6.78
CA GLU A 69 -12.31 6.82 7.80
C GLU A 69 -10.82 6.75 7.41
N HIS A 70 -10.47 5.91 6.43
CA HIS A 70 -9.10 5.64 5.99
C HIS A 70 -8.97 5.69 4.46
N GLY A 71 -7.75 5.88 3.94
CA GLY A 71 -7.50 5.84 2.49
C GLY A 71 -7.93 4.50 1.88
N MET A 72 -8.34 4.47 0.60
CA MET A 72 -8.96 3.27 -0.01
C MET A 72 -8.10 1.99 0.14
N ILE A 73 -6.79 2.07 -0.09
CA ILE A 73 -5.87 0.92 0.06
C ILE A 73 -5.74 0.47 1.52
N GLU A 74 -5.75 1.39 2.47
CA GLU A 74 -5.70 1.08 3.91
C GLU A 74 -7.03 0.46 4.41
N GLY A 75 -8.16 0.93 3.90
CA GLY A 75 -9.45 0.28 4.11
C GLY A 75 -9.48 -1.15 3.55
N ILE A 76 -8.84 -1.38 2.40
CA ILE A 76 -8.65 -2.73 1.85
C ILE A 76 -7.76 -3.57 2.77
N GLU A 77 -6.61 -3.04 3.17
CA GLU A 77 -5.63 -3.69 4.03
C GLU A 77 -6.26 -4.17 5.35
N THR A 78 -7.05 -3.32 6.00
CA THR A 78 -7.66 -3.61 7.31
C THR A 78 -8.84 -4.57 7.24
N ARG A 79 -9.64 -4.52 6.17
CA ARG A 79 -10.85 -5.35 6.05
C ARG A 79 -10.58 -6.73 5.43
N PHE A 80 -9.69 -6.80 4.45
CA PHE A 80 -9.54 -8.00 3.61
C PHE A 80 -8.21 -8.71 3.79
N PHE A 81 -7.27 -8.14 4.54
CA PHE A 81 -5.97 -8.72 4.77
C PHE A 81 -5.64 -8.79 6.26
N GLU A 82 -4.97 -9.86 6.64
CA GLU A 82 -4.52 -10.08 8.01
C GLU A 82 -2.99 -10.14 8.08
N LEU A 83 -2.46 -9.84 9.26
CA LEU A 83 -1.03 -9.79 9.50
C LEU A 83 -0.40 -11.20 9.43
N GLY A 84 0.70 -11.30 8.69
CA GLY A 84 1.62 -12.44 8.67
C GLY A 84 3.01 -12.02 9.17
N THR A 85 4.01 -12.90 9.06
CA THR A 85 5.35 -12.63 9.62
C THR A 85 6.09 -11.50 8.90
N HIS A 86 5.95 -11.39 7.58
CA HIS A 86 6.66 -10.41 6.74
C HIS A 86 5.73 -9.80 5.68
N GLY A 87 4.65 -9.17 6.16
CA GLY A 87 3.58 -8.62 5.33
C GLY A 87 2.24 -9.23 5.69
N ARG A 88 1.29 -9.13 4.78
CA ARG A 88 -0.10 -9.55 4.96
C ARG A 88 -0.55 -10.53 3.89
N ARG A 89 -1.54 -11.32 4.25
CA ARG A 89 -2.20 -12.28 3.38
C ARG A 89 -3.71 -12.06 3.38
N PRO A 90 -4.44 -12.50 2.34
CA PRO A 90 -5.89 -12.37 2.32
C PRO A 90 -6.52 -13.06 3.54
N MET A 91 -7.52 -12.43 4.12
CA MET A 91 -8.38 -13.06 5.11
C MET A 91 -9.22 -14.14 4.43
N TYR A 92 -9.37 -15.30 5.07
CA TYR A 92 -10.21 -16.36 4.53
C TYR A 92 -11.70 -16.03 4.69
N SER A 93 -12.34 -15.55 3.63
CA SER A 93 -13.78 -15.24 3.60
C SER A 93 -14.44 -15.75 2.32
N LEU A 94 -15.21 -16.84 2.43
CA LEU A 94 -16.01 -17.36 1.32
C LEU A 94 -17.15 -16.42 0.93
N SER A 95 -17.66 -15.65 1.89
CA SER A 95 -18.71 -14.65 1.64
C SER A 95 -18.20 -13.51 0.76
N ASP A 96 -17.00 -12.98 1.04
CA ASP A 96 -16.40 -11.91 0.24
C ASP A 96 -15.88 -12.44 -1.11
N LEU A 97 -15.38 -13.68 -1.14
CA LEU A 97 -15.05 -14.39 -2.37
C LEU A 97 -16.27 -14.55 -3.29
N TYR A 98 -17.40 -15.01 -2.74
CA TYR A 98 -18.64 -15.17 -3.50
C TYR A 98 -19.15 -13.84 -4.06
N LYS A 99 -19.00 -12.74 -3.30
CA LYS A 99 -19.37 -11.40 -3.74
C LYS A 99 -18.41 -10.79 -4.77
N GLY A 100 -17.28 -11.44 -5.04
CA GLY A 100 -16.27 -10.95 -5.99
C GLY A 100 -15.43 -9.79 -5.46
N TYR A 101 -15.43 -9.52 -4.15
CA TYR A 101 -14.70 -8.38 -3.59
C TYR A 101 -13.19 -8.47 -3.79
N PHE A 102 -12.63 -9.68 -3.82
CA PHE A 102 -11.21 -9.86 -4.11
C PHE A 102 -10.85 -9.47 -5.55
N ARG A 103 -11.75 -9.71 -6.52
CA ARG A 103 -11.58 -9.19 -7.88
C ARG A 103 -11.64 -7.67 -7.90
N THR A 104 -12.62 -7.08 -7.21
CA THR A 104 -12.72 -5.61 -7.10
C THR A 104 -11.47 -4.99 -6.49
N ILE A 105 -10.83 -5.65 -5.51
CA ILE A 105 -9.54 -5.21 -4.97
C ILE A 105 -8.46 -5.17 -6.06
N GLY A 106 -8.36 -6.21 -6.90
CA GLY A 106 -7.42 -6.21 -8.02
C GLY A 106 -7.65 -5.06 -9.00
N GLU A 107 -8.91 -4.78 -9.34
CA GLU A 107 -9.31 -3.68 -10.22
C GLU A 107 -8.97 -2.31 -9.59
N ILE A 108 -9.25 -2.13 -8.29
CA ILE A 108 -8.89 -0.94 -7.52
C ILE A 108 -7.38 -0.71 -7.56
N VAL A 109 -6.58 -1.75 -7.35
CA VAL A 109 -5.12 -1.64 -7.34
C VAL A 109 -4.58 -1.26 -8.71
N ALA A 110 -5.10 -1.87 -9.78
CA ALA A 110 -4.74 -1.50 -11.15
C ALA A 110 -5.09 -0.04 -11.45
N ALA A 111 -6.29 0.42 -11.08
CA ALA A 111 -6.71 1.81 -11.25
C ALA A 111 -5.90 2.79 -10.40
N SER A 112 -5.61 2.42 -9.15
CA SER A 112 -4.77 3.21 -8.24
C SER A 112 -3.41 3.47 -8.90
N LEU A 113 -2.72 2.42 -9.35
CA LEU A 113 -1.41 2.55 -9.99
C LEU A 113 -1.48 3.34 -11.30
N ALA A 114 -2.50 3.10 -12.13
CA ALA A 114 -2.65 3.81 -13.40
C ALA A 114 -2.88 5.32 -13.20
N GLN A 115 -3.48 5.71 -12.07
CA GLN A 115 -3.78 7.11 -11.74
C GLN A 115 -2.71 7.77 -10.85
N GLY A 116 -1.57 7.11 -10.61
CA GLY A 116 -0.53 7.62 -9.70
C GLY A 116 -0.89 7.54 -8.21
N GLY A 117 -1.92 6.77 -7.88
CA GLY A 117 -2.37 6.48 -6.53
C GLY A 117 -1.49 5.48 -5.78
N PRO A 118 -1.85 5.16 -4.52
CA PRO A 118 -1.01 4.34 -3.66
C PRO A 118 -0.97 2.88 -4.15
N ALA A 119 0.20 2.27 -4.03
CA ALA A 119 0.42 0.85 -4.24
C ALA A 119 -0.01 0.02 -3.00
N LEU A 120 -0.13 -1.30 -3.12
CA LEU A 120 -0.46 -2.18 -1.99
C LEU A 120 0.67 -2.17 -0.94
N ASN A 121 1.91 -2.48 -1.35
CA ASN A 121 3.12 -2.48 -0.51
C ASN A 121 3.02 -3.28 0.82
N PHE A 122 1.99 -4.11 1.05
CA PHE A 122 1.82 -4.86 2.30
C PHE A 122 1.74 -6.37 2.13
N LEU A 123 1.74 -6.93 0.92
CA LEU A 123 1.56 -8.37 0.69
C LEU A 123 2.79 -9.19 1.10
N MET A 124 2.55 -10.40 1.60
CA MET A 124 3.60 -11.40 1.74
C MET A 124 4.15 -11.83 0.37
N GLN A 125 5.45 -12.14 0.31
CA GLN A 125 6.14 -12.52 -0.93
C GLN A 125 5.48 -13.69 -1.68
N TRP A 126 5.00 -14.70 -0.95
CA TRP A 126 4.34 -15.86 -1.57
C TRP A 126 2.99 -15.49 -2.21
N CYS A 127 2.24 -14.54 -1.62
CA CYS A 127 1.01 -14.02 -2.20
C CYS A 127 1.31 -13.31 -3.51
N TYR A 128 2.33 -12.44 -3.52
CA TYR A 128 2.79 -11.74 -4.71
C TYR A 128 3.21 -12.70 -5.84
N HIS A 129 3.91 -13.78 -5.49
CA HIS A 129 4.30 -14.82 -6.46
C HIS A 129 3.07 -15.47 -7.13
N VAL A 130 2.00 -15.74 -6.38
CA VAL A 130 0.73 -16.23 -6.93
C VAL A 130 0.09 -15.21 -7.85
N LEU A 131 0.12 -13.91 -7.51
CA LEU A 131 -0.41 -12.87 -8.39
C LEU A 131 0.34 -12.81 -9.73
N CYS A 132 1.66 -12.97 -9.72
CA CYS A 132 2.47 -12.97 -10.95
C CYS A 132 2.24 -14.24 -11.79
N THR A 133 2.25 -15.42 -11.16
CA THR A 133 2.30 -16.70 -11.90
C THR A 133 0.95 -17.39 -12.06
N GLY A 134 -0.03 -17.06 -11.21
CA GLY A 134 -1.28 -17.81 -11.06
C GLY A 134 -1.10 -19.17 -10.38
N SER A 135 0.09 -19.47 -9.84
CA SER A 135 0.43 -20.75 -9.25
C SER A 135 1.09 -20.59 -7.88
N LEU A 136 0.91 -21.60 -7.02
CA LEU A 136 1.51 -21.63 -5.69
C LEU A 136 2.63 -22.67 -5.65
N ASP A 137 3.83 -22.24 -5.26
CA ASP A 137 4.93 -23.15 -4.95
C ASP A 137 4.71 -23.78 -3.57
N ILE A 138 4.06 -24.93 -3.58
CA ILE A 138 3.70 -25.68 -2.39
C ILE A 138 4.95 -26.01 -1.55
N GLU A 139 6.06 -26.36 -2.20
CA GLU A 139 7.30 -26.80 -1.52
C GLU A 139 7.93 -25.70 -0.68
N LYS A 140 7.81 -24.44 -1.10
CA LYS A 140 8.39 -23.29 -0.40
C LYS A 140 7.59 -22.78 0.80
N LEU A 141 6.34 -23.24 0.99
CA LEU A 141 5.51 -22.80 2.12
C LEU A 141 6.05 -23.29 3.46
N THR A 142 6.09 -22.37 4.42
CA THR A 142 6.64 -22.57 5.76
C THR A 142 5.63 -22.17 6.84
N ARG A 143 6.01 -22.39 8.11
CA ARG A 143 5.17 -22.03 9.26
C ARG A 143 4.97 -20.52 9.41
N SER A 144 5.90 -19.69 8.92
CA SER A 144 5.78 -18.23 8.93
C SER A 144 4.79 -17.69 7.89
N ASP A 145 4.36 -18.52 6.94
CA ASP A 145 3.38 -18.12 5.93
C ASP A 145 1.93 -18.29 6.43
N VAL A 146 1.75 -19.03 7.53
CA VAL A 146 0.44 -19.30 8.12
C VAL A 146 0.02 -18.16 9.04
N GLY A 147 -1.25 -17.78 9.01
CA GLY A 147 -1.79 -16.76 9.89
C GLY A 147 -2.11 -17.30 11.29
N HIS A 148 -2.46 -16.36 12.17
CA HIS A 148 -2.59 -16.59 13.61
C HIS A 148 -3.53 -17.73 14.02
N GLU A 149 -4.56 -17.98 13.22
CA GLU A 149 -5.58 -19.01 13.46
C GLU A 149 -5.03 -20.44 13.60
N TYR A 150 -3.83 -20.74 13.08
CA TYR A 150 -3.20 -22.06 13.19
C TYR A 150 -1.92 -22.03 14.04
N THR A 151 -1.49 -20.87 14.53
CA THR A 151 -0.24 -20.72 15.29
C THR A 151 -0.28 -21.54 16.59
N ASP A 152 -1.42 -21.54 17.28
CA ASP A 152 -1.61 -22.30 18.52
C ASP A 152 -1.59 -23.81 18.26
N LEU A 153 -2.25 -24.26 17.19
CA LEU A 153 -2.25 -25.67 16.78
C LEU A 153 -0.83 -26.13 16.39
N LEU A 154 -0.13 -25.34 15.56
CA LEU A 154 1.26 -25.62 15.15
C LEU A 154 2.19 -25.72 16.35
N SER A 155 2.04 -24.83 17.32
CA SER A 155 2.83 -24.82 18.55
C SER A 155 2.51 -26.03 19.43
N SER A 156 1.23 -26.34 19.59
CA SER A 156 0.74 -27.48 20.35
C SER A 156 1.22 -28.80 19.78
N VAL A 157 1.13 -29.00 18.46
CA VAL A 157 1.66 -30.20 17.78
C VAL A 157 3.18 -30.34 17.98
N LYS A 158 3.92 -29.22 17.89
CA LYS A 158 5.38 -29.23 18.05
C LYS A 158 5.80 -29.79 19.42
N VAL A 159 5.14 -29.35 20.50
CA VAL A 159 5.47 -29.76 21.88
C VAL A 159 4.67 -30.95 22.40
N ALA A 160 3.73 -31.49 21.60
CA ALA A 160 2.85 -32.57 22.03
C ALA A 160 3.61 -33.84 22.47
N THR A 161 3.01 -34.57 23.40
CA THR A 161 3.44 -35.91 23.83
C THR A 161 2.54 -36.96 23.19
N GLU A 162 2.88 -38.25 23.31
CA GLU A 162 2.04 -39.35 22.81
C GLU A 162 0.61 -39.36 23.38
N VAL A 163 0.41 -38.73 24.54
CA VAL A 163 -0.91 -38.54 25.13
C VAL A 163 -1.56 -37.29 24.54
N SER A 164 -0.93 -36.13 24.67
CA SER A 164 -1.55 -34.84 24.29
C SER A 164 -1.72 -34.64 22.79
N ILE A 165 -0.98 -35.36 21.94
CA ILE A 165 -1.18 -35.30 20.48
C ILE A 165 -2.54 -35.87 20.08
N LYS A 166 -3.09 -36.80 20.86
CA LYS A 166 -4.41 -37.39 20.61
C LYS A 166 -5.53 -36.40 20.85
N ASP A 167 -5.33 -35.46 21.77
CA ASP A 167 -6.29 -34.39 22.04
C ASP A 167 -6.44 -33.43 20.85
N LEU A 168 -5.40 -33.33 20.01
CA LEU A 168 -5.38 -32.50 18.79
C LEU A 168 -5.95 -33.21 17.56
N THR A 169 -6.42 -34.46 17.70
CA THR A 169 -6.81 -35.32 16.56
C THR A 169 -7.80 -34.63 15.63
N GLN A 170 -8.87 -34.05 16.16
CA GLN A 170 -9.91 -33.45 15.32
C GLN A 170 -9.40 -32.23 14.56
N GLU A 171 -8.59 -31.38 15.18
CA GLU A 171 -8.01 -30.20 14.53
C GLU A 171 -7.03 -30.59 13.42
N ILE A 172 -6.22 -31.63 13.65
CA ILE A 172 -5.30 -32.20 12.67
C ILE A 172 -6.07 -32.79 11.48
N LEU A 173 -7.14 -33.56 11.74
CA LEU A 173 -7.99 -34.14 10.70
C LEU A 173 -8.72 -33.06 9.91
N ASN A 174 -9.19 -31.98 10.55
CA ASN A 174 -9.83 -30.83 9.90
C ASN A 174 -8.86 -30.10 8.95
N CYS A 175 -7.55 -30.19 9.19
CA CYS A 175 -6.52 -29.70 8.27
C CYS A 175 -6.25 -30.66 7.10
N GLY A 176 -6.95 -31.79 7.01
CA GLY A 176 -6.82 -32.76 5.91
C GLY A 176 -5.68 -33.77 6.07
N TYR A 177 -5.05 -33.86 7.24
CA TYR A 177 -4.08 -34.93 7.50
C TYR A 177 -4.80 -36.28 7.64
N THR A 178 -4.36 -37.30 6.89
CA THR A 178 -4.99 -38.64 6.85
C THR A 178 -4.06 -39.74 7.35
N GLY A 179 -2.83 -39.41 7.72
CA GLY A 179 -1.86 -40.36 8.26
C GLY A 179 -2.15 -40.72 9.72
N HIS A 180 -1.33 -41.63 10.26
CA HIS A 180 -1.39 -41.95 11.69
C HIS A 180 -0.94 -40.74 12.52
N ILE A 181 -1.69 -40.42 13.57
CA ILE A 181 -1.41 -39.29 14.47
C ILE A 181 -0.59 -39.78 15.66
N CYS A 182 0.73 -39.55 15.62
CA CYS A 182 1.69 -39.88 16.68
C CYS A 182 2.89 -38.92 16.64
N CYS A 183 3.73 -38.92 17.68
CA CYS A 183 4.83 -37.94 17.76
C CYS A 183 5.93 -38.17 16.71
N GLU A 184 6.05 -39.39 16.17
CA GLU A 184 6.97 -39.71 15.07
C GLU A 184 6.59 -39.00 13.76
N LYS A 185 5.33 -38.58 13.62
CA LYS A 185 4.78 -37.98 12.39
C LYS A 185 4.53 -36.47 12.51
N LYS A 186 5.10 -35.81 13.51
CA LYS A 186 4.91 -34.38 13.76
C LYS A 186 5.22 -33.49 12.55
N ASP A 187 6.29 -33.77 11.82
CA ASP A 187 6.65 -32.95 10.66
C ASP A 187 5.65 -33.08 9.51
N GLU A 188 5.11 -34.27 9.28
CA GLU A 188 4.05 -34.51 8.29
C GLU A 188 2.74 -33.82 8.70
N ILE A 189 2.38 -33.89 9.99
CA ILE A 189 1.20 -33.21 10.54
C ILE A 189 1.35 -31.68 10.39
N ILE A 190 2.49 -31.14 10.81
CA ILE A 190 2.77 -29.71 10.70
C ILE A 190 2.74 -29.27 9.23
N ARG A 191 3.30 -30.08 8.33
CA ARG A 191 3.25 -29.81 6.91
C ARG A 191 1.81 -29.74 6.41
N ALA A 192 0.94 -30.69 6.80
CA ALA A 192 -0.48 -30.66 6.43
C ALA A 192 -1.18 -29.38 6.92
N ILE A 193 -0.92 -28.95 8.16
CA ILE A 193 -1.48 -27.71 8.72
C ILE A 193 -1.01 -26.48 7.91
N VAL A 194 0.30 -26.40 7.60
CA VAL A 194 0.87 -25.30 6.79
C VAL A 194 0.23 -25.24 5.41
N LEU A 195 0.06 -26.39 4.76
CA LEU A 195 -0.58 -26.47 3.44
C LEU A 195 -2.05 -26.08 3.52
N HIS A 196 -2.79 -26.59 4.48
CA HIS A 196 -4.20 -26.29 4.69
C HIS A 196 -4.43 -24.79 4.91
N GLY A 197 -3.66 -24.16 5.80
CA GLY A 197 -3.81 -22.75 6.13
C GLY A 197 -3.54 -21.79 4.97
N ASN A 198 -2.75 -22.20 3.97
CA ASN A 198 -2.38 -21.37 2.82
C ASN A 198 -3.15 -21.71 1.55
N LEU A 199 -3.33 -22.99 1.21
CA LEU A 199 -4.02 -23.41 -0.03
C LEU A 199 -5.46 -22.92 -0.08
N ARG A 200 -6.12 -22.81 1.07
CA ARG A 200 -7.49 -22.28 1.17
C ARG A 200 -7.61 -20.81 0.77
N LEU A 201 -6.50 -20.05 0.74
CA LEU A 201 -6.46 -18.65 0.31
C LEU A 201 -6.28 -18.50 -1.21
N LEU A 202 -5.94 -19.57 -1.92
CA LEU A 202 -5.67 -19.54 -3.36
C LEU A 202 -6.85 -18.96 -4.18
N PRO A 203 -8.12 -19.30 -3.91
CA PRO A 203 -9.25 -18.70 -4.64
C PRO A 203 -9.31 -17.17 -4.52
N MET A 204 -8.99 -16.61 -3.35
CA MET A 204 -8.99 -15.17 -3.10
C MET A 204 -7.88 -14.49 -3.91
N LEU A 205 -6.67 -15.06 -3.90
CA LEU A 205 -5.53 -14.56 -4.66
C LEU A 205 -5.79 -14.62 -6.18
N LEU A 206 -6.41 -15.69 -6.66
CA LEU A 206 -6.76 -15.83 -8.07
C LEU A 206 -7.82 -14.81 -8.52
N GLN A 207 -8.80 -14.48 -7.66
CA GLN A 207 -9.73 -13.38 -7.94
C GLN A 207 -9.02 -12.01 -7.97
N ILE A 208 -8.10 -11.73 -7.04
CA ILE A 208 -7.29 -10.48 -7.10
C ILE A 208 -6.54 -10.43 -8.43
N ARG A 209 -5.89 -11.53 -8.82
CA ARG A 209 -5.17 -11.63 -10.09
C ARG A 209 -6.08 -11.38 -11.30
N GLU A 210 -7.31 -11.88 -11.28
CA GLU A 210 -8.30 -11.58 -12.33
C GLU A 210 -8.59 -10.08 -12.41
N GLY A 211 -8.75 -9.39 -11.27
CA GLY A 211 -8.95 -7.94 -11.25
C GLY A 211 -7.75 -7.15 -11.77
N LEU A 212 -6.53 -7.63 -11.49
CA LEU A 212 -5.28 -7.05 -12.00
C LEU A 212 -5.12 -7.17 -13.53
N THR A 213 -6.00 -7.89 -14.23
CA THR A 213 -6.02 -7.87 -15.71
C THR A 213 -6.44 -6.51 -16.26
N LEU A 214 -7.07 -5.67 -15.44
CA LEU A 214 -7.37 -4.28 -15.79
C LEU A 214 -6.07 -3.53 -16.13
N TYR A 215 -6.08 -2.82 -17.27
CA TYR A 215 -4.90 -2.16 -17.85
C TYR A 215 -3.69 -3.09 -18.13
N GLY A 216 -3.92 -4.41 -18.22
CA GLY A 216 -2.86 -5.39 -18.53
C GLY A 216 -1.83 -5.60 -17.40
N LEU A 217 -2.10 -5.11 -16.19
CA LEU A 217 -1.15 -5.15 -15.08
C LEU A 217 -0.71 -6.58 -14.73
N SER A 218 -1.61 -7.57 -14.80
CA SER A 218 -1.27 -8.97 -14.58
C SER A 218 -0.18 -9.49 -15.52
N ASP A 219 -0.21 -9.08 -16.79
CA ASP A 219 0.73 -9.54 -17.81
C ASP A 219 2.10 -8.86 -17.61
N ILE A 220 2.07 -7.57 -17.24
CA ILE A 220 3.27 -6.81 -16.87
C ILE A 220 3.94 -7.45 -15.64
N MET A 221 3.17 -7.77 -14.60
CA MET A 221 3.68 -8.44 -13.39
C MET A 221 4.27 -9.82 -13.70
N ALA A 222 3.62 -10.60 -14.57
CA ALA A 222 4.13 -11.90 -14.98
C ALA A 222 5.47 -11.78 -15.74
N LYS A 223 5.63 -10.73 -16.54
CA LYS A 223 6.84 -10.49 -17.34
C LYS A 223 8.00 -9.85 -16.54
N TYR A 224 7.69 -8.98 -15.58
CA TYR A 224 8.68 -8.22 -14.80
C TYR A 224 8.43 -8.32 -13.28
N PRO A 225 8.43 -9.54 -12.71
CA PRO A 225 8.07 -9.75 -11.30
C PRO A 225 9.03 -9.03 -10.34
N ASP A 226 10.32 -8.98 -10.63
CA ASP A 226 11.29 -8.34 -9.73
C ASP A 226 11.11 -6.82 -9.68
N ILE A 227 10.82 -6.19 -10.84
CA ILE A 227 10.59 -4.74 -10.94
C ILE A 227 9.28 -4.34 -10.25
N CYS A 228 8.23 -5.15 -10.38
CA CYS A 228 6.92 -4.86 -9.79
C CYS A 228 6.86 -5.16 -8.28
N THR A 229 7.79 -5.95 -7.72
CA THR A 229 7.76 -6.40 -6.31
C THR A 229 7.53 -5.26 -5.30
N PRO A 230 8.23 -4.10 -5.40
CA PRO A 230 8.08 -3.01 -4.42
C PRO A 230 6.70 -2.34 -4.38
N LEU A 231 5.85 -2.56 -5.40
CA LEU A 231 4.46 -2.07 -5.42
C LEU A 231 3.52 -2.91 -4.56
N PHE A 232 3.90 -4.16 -4.27
CA PHE A 232 3.01 -5.14 -3.65
C PHE A 232 3.54 -5.62 -2.31
N VAL A 233 4.85 -5.82 -2.19
CA VAL A 233 5.50 -6.39 -1.01
C VAL A 233 6.18 -5.28 -0.20
N PRO A 234 6.15 -5.34 1.14
CA PRO A 234 6.89 -4.39 1.98
C PRO A 234 8.37 -4.36 1.62
N GLY A 235 8.95 -3.15 1.53
CA GLY A 235 10.37 -2.97 1.24
C GLY A 235 10.73 -1.63 0.60
N LEU A 236 9.76 -0.91 0.07
CA LEU A 236 9.90 0.50 -0.28
C LEU A 236 9.13 1.35 0.72
N GLU A 237 9.79 2.35 1.31
CA GLU A 237 9.13 3.33 2.16
C GLU A 237 8.25 4.23 1.30
N MET A 238 6.95 3.95 1.34
CA MET A 238 5.90 4.69 0.61
C MET A 238 5.14 5.67 1.51
N LYS A 239 5.47 5.70 2.81
CA LYS A 239 4.89 6.63 3.77
C LYS A 239 5.59 7.98 3.66
N ALA A 240 4.81 9.06 3.75
CA ALA A 240 5.35 10.39 3.84
C ALA A 240 5.87 10.61 5.27
N ASP A 241 7.15 10.88 5.41
CA ASP A 241 7.83 11.30 6.63
C ASP A 241 7.93 12.84 6.67
N ALA A 242 8.43 13.39 7.80
CA ALA A 242 8.59 14.83 7.94
C ALA A 242 9.53 15.41 6.86
N ASP A 243 10.62 14.70 6.56
CA ASP A 243 11.63 15.12 5.60
C ASP A 243 11.07 15.22 4.17
N PHE A 244 10.26 14.25 3.74
CA PHE A 244 9.59 14.26 2.45
C PHE A 244 8.65 15.47 2.35
N ILE A 245 7.81 15.70 3.36
CA ILE A 245 6.85 16.81 3.36
C ILE A 245 7.58 18.15 3.23
N LEU A 246 8.67 18.35 3.99
CA LEU A 246 9.49 19.55 3.89
C LEU A 246 10.13 19.69 2.51
N SER A 247 10.59 18.59 1.90
CA SER A 247 11.21 18.60 0.56
C SER A 247 10.26 19.00 -0.58
N VAL A 248 8.96 18.80 -0.39
CA VAL A 248 7.92 19.15 -1.37
C VAL A 248 7.32 20.54 -1.12
N CYS A 249 7.47 21.06 0.09
CA CYS A 249 7.08 22.42 0.45
C CYS A 249 7.98 23.47 -0.24
N LYS A 250 7.34 24.46 -0.86
CA LYS A 250 7.98 25.61 -1.49
C LYS A 250 7.46 26.88 -0.82
N ALA A 251 8.20 27.34 0.18
CA ALA A 251 7.92 28.58 0.88
C ALA A 251 8.15 29.79 -0.03
N GLN A 252 7.16 30.68 -0.08
CA GLN A 252 7.22 31.95 -0.80
C GLN A 252 7.60 33.05 0.20
N PHE A 253 8.90 33.19 0.42
CA PHE A 253 9.43 34.19 1.35
C PHE A 253 9.23 35.62 0.83
N SER A 254 9.10 36.54 1.77
CA SER A 254 9.25 37.98 1.60
C SER A 254 10.66 38.36 1.16
N GLU A 255 10.88 39.64 0.85
CA GLU A 255 12.16 40.14 0.35
C GLU A 255 13.34 39.74 1.25
N ALA A 256 14.43 39.28 0.61
CA ALA A 256 15.62 38.81 1.28
C ALA A 256 16.24 39.89 2.18
N GLY A 257 16.52 39.55 3.43
CA GLY A 257 17.02 40.44 4.47
C GLY A 257 15.94 41.25 5.18
N SER A 258 14.65 41.09 4.84
CA SER A 258 13.56 41.77 5.54
C SER A 258 13.27 41.15 6.91
N ASN A 259 12.69 41.95 7.83
CA ASN A 259 12.19 41.42 9.11
C ASN A 259 11.10 40.36 8.89
N LYS A 260 10.33 40.49 7.79
CA LYS A 260 9.28 39.53 7.44
C LYS A 260 9.90 38.17 7.08
N GLU A 261 10.93 38.14 6.25
CA GLU A 261 11.63 36.90 5.91
C GLU A 261 12.17 36.17 7.14
N GLN A 262 12.71 36.90 8.13
CA GLN A 262 13.22 36.29 9.37
C GLN A 262 12.11 35.58 10.17
N VAL A 263 10.92 36.21 10.27
CA VAL A 263 9.76 35.62 10.92
C VAL A 263 9.28 34.39 10.13
N GLU A 264 9.18 34.48 8.81
CA GLU A 264 8.77 33.38 7.94
C GLU A 264 9.71 32.17 8.02
N GLN A 265 11.03 32.38 8.07
CA GLN A 265 12.01 31.31 8.29
C GLN A 265 11.84 30.64 9.65
N THR A 266 11.51 31.42 10.68
CA THR A 266 11.20 30.91 12.02
C THR A 266 9.94 30.04 12.00
N ILE A 267 8.89 30.48 11.31
CA ILE A 267 7.66 29.70 11.11
C ILE A 267 7.94 28.38 10.39
N MET A 268 8.78 28.39 9.35
CA MET A 268 9.18 27.15 8.66
C MET A 268 9.97 26.20 9.55
N THR A 269 10.81 26.73 10.45
CA THR A 269 11.51 25.93 11.47
C THR A 269 10.52 25.27 12.43
N HIS A 270 9.53 26.03 12.93
CA HIS A 270 8.48 25.47 13.78
C HIS A 270 7.62 24.43 13.08
N LEU A 271 7.33 24.61 11.78
CA LEU A 271 6.65 23.59 10.99
C LEU A 271 7.48 22.31 10.88
N GLN A 272 8.80 22.44 10.68
CA GLN A 272 9.71 21.29 10.68
C GLN A 272 9.71 20.58 12.05
N ASP A 273 9.87 21.32 13.14
CA ASP A 273 9.86 20.75 14.50
C ASP A 273 8.54 20.01 14.76
N PHE A 274 7.40 20.63 14.41
CA PHE A 274 6.08 20.04 14.54
C PHE A 274 5.95 18.72 13.75
N LEU A 275 6.37 18.69 12.49
CA LEU A 275 6.30 17.46 11.68
C LEU A 275 7.18 16.35 12.25
N GLN A 276 8.35 16.69 12.80
CA GLN A 276 9.24 15.73 13.44
C GLN A 276 8.65 15.19 14.76
N GLU A 277 7.97 16.02 15.55
CA GLU A 277 7.24 15.58 16.74
C GLU A 277 6.12 14.59 16.38
N LEU A 278 5.34 14.86 15.33
CA LEU A 278 4.30 13.94 14.85
C LEU A 278 4.85 12.57 14.44
N GLU A 279 6.07 12.53 13.90
CA GLU A 279 6.72 11.29 13.50
C GLU A 279 7.23 10.47 14.69
N GLN A 280 7.76 11.15 15.72
CA GLN A 280 8.21 10.52 16.96
C GLN A 280 7.05 9.92 17.76
N ASP A 281 5.91 10.60 17.83
CA ASP A 281 4.72 10.12 18.53
C ASP A 281 4.12 8.87 17.87
N GLU A 282 4.21 8.72 16.54
CA GLU A 282 3.81 7.48 15.84
C GLU A 282 4.71 6.28 16.19
N ALA A 283 6.01 6.52 16.46
CA ALA A 283 6.96 5.46 16.78
C ALA A 283 6.85 4.95 18.23
N ASP A 284 6.47 5.81 19.19
CA ASP A 284 6.37 5.47 20.62
C ASP A 284 4.97 4.95 21.03
N SER A 285 3.96 5.11 20.16
CA SER A 285 2.57 4.71 20.41
C SER A 285 2.32 3.20 20.23
N GLY A 286 2.96 2.36 21.06
CA GLY A 286 2.66 0.92 21.19
C GLY A 286 1.31 0.59 21.87
N LEU A 287 0.53 1.61 22.27
CA LEU A 287 -0.82 1.48 22.83
C LEU A 287 -1.78 2.43 22.11
N HIS A 288 -2.53 1.91 21.13
CA HIS A 288 -3.67 2.64 20.57
C HIS A 288 -4.79 2.78 21.63
N LEU A 289 -4.95 3.99 22.17
CA LEU A 289 -6.23 4.44 22.71
C LEU A 289 -7.18 4.65 21.53
N ALA A 290 -8.17 3.77 21.40
CA ALA A 290 -9.17 3.82 20.35
C ALA A 290 -9.95 5.16 20.40
N GLY A 291 -9.83 5.98 19.34
CA GLY A 291 -10.79 7.06 19.08
C GLY A 291 -10.23 8.44 18.68
N CYS A 292 -8.91 8.65 18.68
CA CYS A 292 -8.33 9.88 18.11
C CYS A 292 -7.55 9.53 16.84
N PRO A 293 -7.78 10.18 15.68
CA PRO A 293 -6.89 10.03 14.55
C PRO A 293 -5.50 10.49 15.01
N SER A 294 -4.50 9.59 14.99
CA SER A 294 -3.12 9.98 15.28
C SER A 294 -2.75 11.07 14.28
N LEU A 295 -2.41 12.26 14.79
CA LEU A 295 -1.79 13.29 13.97
C LEU A 295 -0.43 12.72 13.55
N SER A 296 -0.21 12.58 12.26
CA SER A 296 1.01 12.03 11.67
C SER A 296 1.44 12.89 10.48
N PRO A 297 2.70 12.81 10.05
CA PRO A 297 3.15 13.48 8.82
C PRO A 297 2.25 13.13 7.63
N ARG A 298 1.86 11.86 7.51
CA ARG A 298 0.89 11.38 6.53
C ARG A 298 -0.47 12.08 6.62
N ALA A 299 -1.04 12.21 7.82
CA ALA A 299 -2.33 12.88 8.01
C ALA A 299 -2.23 14.38 7.66
N PHE A 300 -1.11 15.02 8.00
CA PHE A 300 -0.84 16.41 7.61
C PHE A 300 -0.76 16.56 6.08
N LEU A 301 -0.01 15.68 5.40
CA LEU A 301 0.10 15.71 3.94
C LEU A 301 -1.27 15.48 3.27
N GLN A 302 -2.07 14.55 3.79
CA GLN A 302 -3.44 14.31 3.35
C GLN A 302 -4.33 15.53 3.54
N TRP A 303 -4.19 16.25 4.66
CA TRP A 303 -4.96 17.47 4.93
C TRP A 303 -4.63 18.58 3.93
N ILE A 304 -3.35 18.84 3.68
CA ILE A 304 -2.95 19.94 2.81
C ILE A 304 -3.15 19.60 1.33
N THR A 305 -2.92 18.35 0.89
CA THR A 305 -2.91 17.99 -0.55
C THR A 305 -4.09 17.14 -1.00
N GLY A 306 -4.88 16.58 -0.09
CA GLY A 306 -5.84 15.52 -0.41
C GLY A 306 -5.19 14.14 -0.66
N GLN A 307 -3.86 14.02 -0.49
CA GLN A 307 -3.08 12.81 -0.71
C GLN A 307 -2.09 12.57 0.45
N GLY A 308 -2.24 11.48 1.19
CA GLY A 308 -1.36 11.14 2.33
C GLY A 308 -0.19 10.21 1.99
N HIS A 309 0.07 9.94 0.71
CA HIS A 309 1.12 9.01 0.28
C HIS A 309 2.12 9.69 -0.64
N VAL A 310 3.36 9.20 -0.60
CA VAL A 310 4.42 9.63 -1.51
C VAL A 310 4.06 9.16 -2.93
N PRO A 311 4.07 10.04 -3.96
CA PRO A 311 3.82 9.62 -5.34
C PRO A 311 4.78 8.51 -5.76
N VAL A 312 4.31 7.47 -6.46
CA VAL A 312 5.16 6.33 -6.81
C VAL A 312 6.16 6.68 -7.92
N LEU A 313 5.72 7.47 -8.90
CA LEU A 313 6.51 7.88 -10.07
C LEU A 313 7.53 8.97 -9.75
N GLN A 314 8.78 8.82 -10.22
CA GLN A 314 9.80 9.87 -10.05
C GLN A 314 9.42 11.19 -10.72
N LYS A 315 8.77 11.11 -11.88
CA LYS A 315 8.27 12.29 -12.60
C LYS A 315 7.19 13.02 -11.80
N GLU A 316 6.29 12.30 -11.15
CA GLU A 316 5.25 12.87 -10.28
C GLU A 316 5.88 13.44 -9.00
N LYS A 317 6.80 12.72 -8.35
CA LYS A 317 7.55 13.22 -7.19
C LYS A 317 8.22 14.57 -7.48
N ARG A 318 8.83 14.74 -8.66
CA ARG A 318 9.46 16.01 -9.06
C ARG A 318 8.45 17.16 -9.21
N ARG A 319 7.24 16.85 -9.67
CA ARG A 319 6.15 17.83 -9.88
C ARG A 319 5.32 18.07 -8.62
N PHE A 320 5.36 17.16 -7.66
CA PHE A 320 4.62 17.24 -6.42
C PHE A 320 5.23 18.35 -5.54
N LYS A 321 4.56 19.51 -5.52
CA LYS A 321 5.00 20.70 -4.80
C LYS A 321 3.82 21.33 -4.06
N VAL A 322 4.05 21.70 -2.81
CA VAL A 322 3.08 22.40 -1.95
C VAL A 322 3.55 23.83 -1.78
N ASN A 323 2.75 24.82 -2.17
CA ASN A 323 3.14 26.22 -2.01
C ASN A 323 2.76 26.70 -0.61
N ILE A 324 3.73 27.21 0.14
CA ILE A 324 3.49 27.83 1.45
C ILE A 324 3.53 29.34 1.27
N LYS A 325 2.44 30.02 1.67
CA LYS A 325 2.32 31.47 1.67
C LYS A 325 2.16 31.96 3.11
N PHE A 326 2.84 33.03 3.43
CA PHE A 326 2.77 33.65 4.74
C PHE A 326 1.75 34.78 4.70
N ASN A 327 0.76 34.72 5.58
CA ASN A 327 -0.21 35.79 5.72
C ASN A 327 0.30 36.79 6.75
N HIS A 328 0.54 38.02 6.30
CA HIS A 328 1.01 39.14 7.14
C HIS A 328 -0.11 40.13 7.47
N ASP A 329 -1.32 39.89 6.97
CA ASP A 329 -2.49 40.73 7.21
C ASP A 329 -3.17 40.28 8.51
N CYS A 330 -2.56 40.65 9.64
CA CYS A 330 -3.14 40.60 10.98
C CYS A 330 -3.10 42.00 11.62
#